data_AF-A0A7W0ZXS0-F1
#
_entry.id   AF-A0A7W0ZXS0-F1
#
_cell.length_a   1.000
_cell.length_b   1.000
_cell.length_c   1.000
_cell.angle_alpha   90.00
_cell.angle_beta   90.00
_cell.angle_gamma   90.00
#
_symmetry.space_group_name_H-M   'P 1'
#
loop_
_entity.id
_entity.type
_entity.pdbx_description
1 polymer ?
#
loop_
_entity_poly.entity_id
_entity_poly.type
_entity_poly.pdbx_seq_one_letter_code
_entity_poly.pdbx_strand_id
1 'polypeptide(L)'
;MKWLAIVLALVACKSKRDADHQTSLPVEPVIPRDAGPDAASSWTAALDKLPLIAAERTIILPSRADQPRFDVVGPLVVGDLAIVGSSQLGFAAVDWRRGVIVWTKPSGSRIAPPAVQGEDILLIGDCTGTPPISASDALLGCLRSVTADGADDAHIAIRGKAAAVESFSHSVGEQHVWVEGERVRWRRGDQAVSIDLGSGVAVPAPVASPPLSITYKERHWDIEQVDGKIIARGKAKQDSWESDRSAGELLGPVWIPQQSPMLRFVSISGRYGAPELRLHDMNATGSLFSQISLDSVPGIAMLAHAMSPVGDVAMAVRLDKTLKHDFIAGFSANALLRWVYPLPETARTDRVGIAIALDAQRAPEAVVVFHDGDTVTILPELSSPPTAPGAARGPLENATP
;
A
#
# COMPACT_ATOMS: atom_id res chain seq x y z
N MET A 1 26.66 -42.04 -63.67
CA MET A 1 27.94 -41.47 -64.14
C MET A 1 28.12 -40.14 -63.41
N LYS A 2 28.89 -40.15 -62.33
CA LYS A 2 30.35 -39.89 -62.26
C LYS A 2 30.64 -38.38 -62.11
N TRP A 3 31.08 -38.03 -60.89
CA TRP A 3 32.06 -36.99 -60.54
C TRP A 3 31.57 -35.53 -60.74
N LEU A 4 31.95 -34.52 -59.97
CA LEU A 4 33.23 -34.27 -59.33
C LEU A 4 33.03 -33.31 -58.14
N ALA A 5 33.78 -33.54 -57.07
CA ALA A 5 33.89 -32.70 -55.89
C ALA A 5 34.61 -31.38 -56.20
N ILE A 6 34.55 -30.40 -55.28
CA ILE A 6 35.76 -29.74 -54.73
C ILE A 6 35.38 -29.03 -53.43
N VAL A 7 36.04 -29.50 -52.37
CA VAL A 7 36.24 -28.82 -51.09
C VAL A 7 37.42 -27.87 -51.29
N LEU A 8 37.30 -26.63 -50.82
CA LEU A 8 38.47 -25.80 -50.53
C LEU A 8 38.23 -24.97 -49.27
N ALA A 9 39.10 -25.21 -48.30
CA ALA A 9 39.15 -24.56 -47.02
C ALA A 9 40.19 -23.42 -47.03
N LEU A 10 39.88 -22.40 -46.22
CA LEU A 10 40.78 -21.44 -45.58
C LEU A 10 41.49 -20.40 -46.47
N VAL A 11 41.29 -19.11 -46.16
CA VAL A 11 42.32 -18.24 -45.54
C VAL A 11 41.67 -16.93 -45.05
N ALA A 12 41.91 -16.65 -43.76
CA ALA A 12 42.04 -15.36 -43.07
C ALA A 12 41.14 -14.16 -43.40
N CYS A 13 40.35 -13.75 -42.40
CA CYS A 13 40.31 -12.36 -41.94
C CYS A 13 39.99 -12.33 -40.44
N LYS A 14 41.05 -12.35 -39.63
CA LYS A 14 41.00 -12.10 -38.19
C LYS A 14 40.90 -10.58 -38.00
N SER A 15 39.71 -10.00 -38.13
CA SER A 15 39.51 -8.58 -37.83
C SER A 15 39.43 -8.39 -36.31
N LYS A 16 40.54 -7.92 -35.77
CA LYS A 16 40.65 -7.28 -34.46
C LYS A 16 39.69 -6.08 -34.46
N ARG A 17 38.49 -6.24 -33.90
CA ARG A 17 37.67 -5.10 -33.50
C ARG A 17 38.00 -4.84 -32.05
N ASP A 18 38.78 -3.80 -31.86
CA ASP A 18 39.01 -3.19 -30.57
C ASP A 18 37.66 -2.90 -29.93
N ALA A 19 37.49 -3.44 -28.72
CA ALA A 19 36.44 -3.00 -27.83
C ALA A 19 36.72 -1.53 -27.53
N ASP A 20 35.92 -0.64 -28.12
CA ASP A 20 35.79 0.72 -27.61
C ASP A 20 35.34 0.58 -26.16
N HIS A 21 36.30 0.77 -25.26
CA HIS A 21 36.05 1.18 -23.91
C HIS A 21 35.27 2.50 -23.99
N GLN A 22 33.95 2.41 -23.99
CA GLN A 22 33.14 3.45 -23.38
C GLN A 22 33.59 3.49 -21.92
N THR A 23 34.50 4.42 -21.65
CA THR A 23 34.74 4.96 -20.33
C THR A 23 33.39 5.46 -19.83
N SER A 24 32.71 4.61 -19.08
CA SER A 24 31.68 5.03 -18.16
C SER A 24 32.31 6.10 -17.28
N LEU A 25 31.99 7.36 -17.56
CA LEU A 25 32.27 8.43 -16.62
C LEU A 25 31.73 7.97 -15.27
N PRO A 26 32.50 8.11 -14.17
CA PRO A 26 31.96 7.81 -12.86
C PRO A 26 30.69 8.65 -12.72
N VAL A 27 29.56 7.97 -12.51
CA VAL A 27 28.36 8.60 -11.99
C VAL A 27 28.79 9.09 -10.62
N GLU A 28 29.20 10.35 -10.57
CA GLU A 28 29.47 11.04 -9.33
C GLU A 28 28.20 10.84 -8.50
N PRO A 29 28.27 10.25 -7.29
CA PRO A 29 27.10 10.15 -6.44
C PRO A 29 26.58 11.58 -6.30
N VAL A 30 25.33 11.81 -6.74
CA VAL A 30 24.62 13.05 -6.43
C VAL A 30 24.48 13.03 -4.92
N ILE A 31 25.47 13.59 -4.23
CA ILE A 31 25.36 13.93 -2.82
C ILE A 31 24.16 14.89 -2.77
N PRO A 32 23.06 14.53 -2.10
CA PRO A 32 21.97 15.47 -1.91
C PRO A 32 22.60 16.70 -1.29
N ARG A 33 22.56 17.84 -1.99
CA ARG A 33 22.89 19.11 -1.34
C ARG A 33 21.95 19.19 -0.16
N ASP A 34 22.50 19.13 1.05
CA ASP A 34 21.76 19.43 2.26
C ASP A 34 21.13 20.79 2.04
N ALA A 35 19.81 20.78 1.84
CA ALA A 35 19.02 21.99 1.87
C ALA A 35 19.32 22.64 3.22
N GLY A 36 19.94 23.81 3.20
CA GLY A 36 20.32 24.53 4.39
C GLY A 36 19.12 24.74 5.33
N PRO A 37 19.36 24.94 6.63
CA PRO A 37 18.32 24.98 7.66
C PRO A 37 17.41 26.23 7.63
N ASP A 38 17.49 27.07 6.60
CA ASP A 38 16.83 28.38 6.58
C ASP A 38 15.84 28.51 5.41
N ALA A 39 14.63 28.00 5.62
CA ALA A 39 13.40 28.56 5.07
C ALA A 39 12.20 28.01 5.84
N ALA A 40 12.00 28.49 7.07
CA ALA A 40 10.68 28.49 7.71
C ALA A 40 9.74 29.50 6.99
N SER A 41 9.63 29.41 5.67
CA SER A 41 8.33 29.69 5.05
C SER A 41 7.37 28.71 5.70
N SER A 42 6.21 29.17 6.18
CA SER A 42 5.18 28.24 6.66
C SER A 42 5.09 27.11 5.64
N TRP A 43 5.28 25.87 6.06
CA TRP A 43 5.29 24.72 5.14
C TRP A 43 3.98 24.66 4.33
N THR A 44 2.91 25.28 4.85
CA THR A 44 1.68 25.60 4.13
C THR A 44 1.93 26.40 2.86
N ALA A 45 2.89 27.33 2.79
CA ALA A 45 3.23 28.08 1.58
C ALA A 45 3.66 27.19 0.41
N ALA A 46 4.22 26.00 0.69
CA ALA A 46 4.49 24.99 -0.33
C ALA A 46 3.21 24.33 -0.86
N LEU A 47 2.17 24.23 -0.03
CA LEU A 47 0.86 23.66 -0.34
C LEU A 47 -0.18 24.70 -0.78
N ASP A 48 0.01 25.99 -0.50
CA ASP A 48 -0.94 27.07 -0.77
C ASP A 48 -1.23 27.27 -2.27
N LYS A 49 -0.36 26.71 -3.12
CA LYS A 49 -0.52 26.71 -4.59
C LYS A 49 -1.27 25.49 -5.11
N LEU A 50 -1.55 24.52 -4.25
CA LEU A 50 -2.25 23.28 -4.58
C LEU A 50 -3.74 23.42 -4.21
N PRO A 51 -4.61 22.58 -4.77
CA PRO A 51 -6.04 22.59 -4.46
C PRO A 51 -6.32 22.17 -3.01
N LEU A 52 -6.19 23.08 -2.05
CA LEU A 52 -6.46 22.83 -0.64
C LEU A 52 -7.94 22.56 -0.38
N ILE A 53 -8.23 21.59 0.49
CA ILE A 53 -9.57 21.26 0.95
C ILE A 53 -9.66 21.27 2.49
N ALA A 54 -10.88 21.34 2.99
CA ALA A 54 -11.19 21.02 4.37
C ALA A 54 -11.66 19.56 4.50
N ALA A 55 -11.54 19.00 5.70
CA ALA A 55 -12.18 17.73 6.00
C ALA A 55 -13.70 17.89 5.94
N GLU A 56 -14.39 16.90 5.38
CA GLU A 56 -15.85 16.83 5.46
C GLU A 56 -16.29 16.53 6.89
N ARG A 57 -15.50 15.70 7.57
CA ARG A 57 -15.75 15.28 8.94
C ARG A 57 -14.47 14.87 9.63
N THR A 58 -14.40 15.15 10.93
CA THR A 58 -13.39 14.57 11.83
C THR A 58 -14.10 13.95 13.01
N ILE A 59 -13.76 12.70 13.31
CA ILE A 59 -14.36 11.88 14.35
C ILE A 59 -13.28 11.62 15.39
N ILE A 60 -13.53 12.07 16.62
CA ILE A 60 -12.59 11.88 17.73
C ILE A 60 -12.84 10.49 18.33
N LEU A 61 -11.78 9.70 18.43
CA LEU A 61 -11.80 8.39 19.04
C LEU A 61 -11.45 8.48 20.54
N PRO A 62 -11.97 7.56 21.37
CA PRO A 62 -11.56 7.46 22.76
C PRO A 62 -10.07 7.10 22.83
N SER A 63 -9.25 8.03 23.32
CA SER A 63 -7.83 7.76 23.54
C SER A 63 -7.46 7.84 25.01
N ARG A 64 -6.45 7.06 25.38
CA ARG A 64 -5.88 7.00 26.72
C ARG A 64 -4.55 7.75 26.70
N ALA A 65 -4.62 9.06 26.96
CA ALA A 65 -3.46 9.95 26.90
C ALA A 65 -2.35 9.56 27.90
N ASP A 66 -2.67 8.76 28.92
CA ASP A 66 -1.73 8.22 29.92
C ASP A 66 -0.99 6.96 29.46
N GLN A 67 -1.39 6.35 28.34
CA GLN A 67 -0.75 5.15 27.79
C GLN A 67 0.13 5.52 26.60
N PRO A 68 1.30 4.87 26.42
CA PRO A 68 2.10 5.07 25.23
C PRO A 68 1.38 4.53 23.98
N ARG A 69 1.56 5.24 22.86
CA ARG A 69 1.14 4.79 21.55
C ARG A 69 2.33 4.12 20.86
N PHE A 70 2.16 2.85 20.51
CA PHE A 70 3.17 2.05 19.82
C PHE A 70 2.76 1.69 18.40
N ASP A 71 1.46 1.45 18.19
CA ASP A 71 0.93 0.99 16.92
C ASP A 71 -0.32 1.79 16.55
N VAL A 72 -0.42 2.15 15.27
CA VAL A 72 -1.60 2.72 14.60
C VAL A 72 -1.82 1.90 13.33
N VAL A 73 -3.00 1.30 13.17
CA VAL A 73 -3.30 0.37 12.08
C VAL A 73 -4.68 0.63 11.50
N GLY A 74 -4.88 0.18 10.25
CA GLY A 74 -6.04 0.53 9.44
C GLY A 74 -5.86 1.89 8.74
N PRO A 75 -6.93 2.52 8.24
CA PRO A 75 -8.29 2.00 8.23
C PRO A 75 -8.45 0.85 7.24
N LEU A 76 -9.33 -0.10 7.57
CA LEU A 76 -9.92 -1.04 6.62
C LEU A 76 -11.38 -0.65 6.44
N VAL A 77 -11.85 -0.53 5.20
CA VAL A 77 -13.25 -0.17 4.94
C VAL A 77 -14.04 -1.41 4.54
N VAL A 78 -15.15 -1.66 5.25
CA VAL A 78 -16.12 -2.71 4.97
C VAL A 78 -17.50 -2.10 4.92
N GLY A 79 -18.00 -1.85 3.70
CA GLY A 79 -19.23 -1.10 3.49
C GLY A 79 -19.17 0.29 4.12
N ASP A 80 -20.09 0.56 5.04
CA ASP A 80 -20.18 1.86 5.73
C ASP A 80 -19.29 1.95 6.97
N LEU A 81 -18.48 0.93 7.27
CA LEU A 81 -17.61 0.88 8.44
C LEU A 81 -16.16 1.11 8.06
N ALA A 82 -15.50 1.98 8.80
CA ALA A 82 -14.05 2.11 8.84
C ALA A 82 -13.53 1.46 10.12
N ILE A 83 -12.75 0.39 9.98
CA ILE A 83 -12.14 -0.35 11.08
C ILE A 83 -10.73 0.20 11.29
N VAL A 84 -10.50 0.74 12.48
CA VAL A 84 -9.24 1.37 12.87
C VAL A 84 -8.73 0.76 14.16
N GLY A 85 -7.43 0.81 14.40
CA GLY A 85 -6.86 0.34 15.66
C GLY A 85 -5.65 1.13 16.12
N SER A 86 -5.53 1.32 17.44
CA SER A 86 -4.31 1.83 18.06
C SER A 86 -4.03 1.11 19.37
N SER A 87 -2.76 1.09 19.80
CA SER A 87 -2.37 0.43 21.06
C SER A 87 -3.03 1.06 22.31
N GLN A 88 -3.58 2.27 22.21
CA GLN A 88 -4.31 2.96 23.29
C GLN A 88 -5.81 2.67 23.26
N LEU A 89 -6.38 2.53 22.05
CA LEU A 89 -7.82 2.36 21.80
C LEU A 89 -8.25 0.89 21.80
N GLY A 90 -7.35 0.00 21.37
CA GLY A 90 -7.74 -1.26 20.77
C GLY A 90 -8.23 -1.04 19.34
N PHE A 91 -9.30 -1.74 18.94
CA PHE A 91 -9.98 -1.55 17.66
C PHE A 91 -11.31 -0.80 17.85
N ALA A 92 -11.68 -0.03 16.83
CA ALA A 92 -13.00 0.58 16.72
C ALA A 92 -13.54 0.44 15.30
N ALA A 93 -14.85 0.20 15.19
CA ALA A 93 -15.57 0.40 13.95
C ALA A 93 -16.29 1.75 13.98
N VAL A 94 -16.02 2.55 12.97
CA VAL A 94 -16.61 3.87 12.79
C VAL A 94 -17.53 3.82 11.59
N ASP A 95 -18.82 4.12 11.79
CA ASP A 95 -19.71 4.44 10.68
C ASP A 95 -19.26 5.79 10.12
N TRP A 96 -18.47 5.73 9.05
CA TRP A 96 -17.76 6.90 8.53
C TRP A 96 -18.72 7.93 7.93
N ARG A 97 -19.94 7.50 7.54
CA ARG A 97 -20.98 8.38 7.03
C ARG A 97 -21.67 9.16 8.14
N ARG A 98 -22.10 8.46 9.17
CA ARG A 98 -22.83 9.05 10.30
C ARG A 98 -21.89 9.73 11.28
N GLY A 99 -20.61 9.36 11.26
CA GLY A 99 -19.60 9.88 12.17
C GLY A 99 -19.72 9.33 13.58
N VAL A 100 -20.16 8.08 13.72
CA VAL A 100 -20.41 7.46 15.02
C VAL A 100 -19.59 6.19 15.17
N ILE A 101 -19.12 5.93 16.39
CA ILE A 101 -18.48 4.66 16.73
C ILE A 101 -19.59 3.63 16.93
N VAL A 102 -19.55 2.55 16.15
CA VAL A 102 -20.54 1.47 16.22
C VAL A 102 -20.17 0.49 17.33
N TRP A 103 -18.91 0.10 17.38
CA TRP A 103 -18.38 -0.79 18.42
C TRP A 103 -16.88 -0.58 18.64
N THR A 104 -16.39 -1.06 19.77
CA THR A 104 -14.96 -1.11 20.11
C THR A 104 -14.57 -2.50 20.64
N LYS A 105 -13.30 -2.88 20.45
CA LYS A 105 -12.74 -4.16 20.92
C LYS A 105 -11.34 -3.93 21.52
N PRO A 106 -11.07 -4.37 22.76
CA PRO A 106 -9.73 -4.27 23.34
C PRO A 106 -8.75 -5.25 22.66
N SER A 107 -7.48 -4.85 22.55
CA SER A 107 -6.44 -5.67 21.88
C SER A 107 -5.01 -5.45 22.42
N GLY A 108 -4.86 -4.82 23.59
CA GLY A 108 -3.56 -4.56 24.24
C GLY A 108 -2.61 -3.65 23.46
N SER A 109 -1.31 -3.78 23.74
CA SER A 109 -0.28 -2.86 23.26
C SER A 109 0.24 -3.18 21.87
N ARG A 110 0.14 -4.43 21.42
CA ARG A 110 0.53 -4.85 20.07
C ARG A 110 -0.70 -5.18 19.24
N ILE A 111 -0.80 -4.55 18.07
CA ILE A 111 -1.90 -4.78 17.14
C ILE A 111 -1.38 -4.92 15.71
N ALA A 112 -2.11 -5.67 14.89
CA ALA A 112 -1.86 -5.78 13.46
C ALA A 112 -2.98 -5.10 12.66
N PRO A 113 -2.72 -4.70 11.40
CA PRO A 113 -3.77 -4.27 10.48
C PRO A 113 -4.95 -5.23 10.44
N PRO A 114 -6.20 -4.72 10.47
CA PRO A 114 -7.37 -5.57 10.32
C PRO A 114 -7.45 -6.12 8.89
N ALA A 115 -8.13 -7.26 8.72
CA ALA A 115 -8.37 -7.89 7.41
C ALA A 115 -9.82 -8.38 7.31
N VAL A 116 -10.27 -8.75 6.12
CA VAL A 116 -11.62 -9.32 5.89
C VAL A 116 -11.51 -10.77 5.43
N GLN A 117 -12.32 -11.66 6.01
CA GLN A 117 -12.54 -13.02 5.53
C GLN A 117 -14.04 -13.26 5.37
N GLY A 118 -14.51 -13.36 4.12
CA GLY A 118 -15.94 -13.47 3.86
C GLY A 118 -16.67 -12.19 4.30
N GLU A 119 -17.62 -12.34 5.23
CA GLU A 119 -18.36 -11.21 5.82
C GLU A 119 -17.74 -10.75 7.16
N ASP A 120 -16.74 -11.48 7.66
CA ASP A 120 -16.15 -11.23 8.97
C ASP A 120 -14.93 -10.32 8.86
N ILE A 121 -14.74 -9.53 9.91
CA ILE A 121 -13.59 -8.66 10.13
C ILE A 121 -12.65 -9.36 11.10
N LEU A 122 -11.43 -9.61 10.63
CA LEU A 122 -10.36 -10.22 11.43
C LEU A 122 -9.55 -9.14 12.13
N LEU A 123 -9.48 -9.22 13.45
CA LEU A 123 -8.70 -8.32 14.31
C LEU A 123 -7.59 -9.13 14.99
N ILE A 124 -6.35 -8.67 14.89
CA ILE A 124 -5.20 -9.33 15.53
C ILE A 124 -4.57 -8.37 16.54
N GLY A 125 -4.43 -8.81 17.78
CA GLY A 125 -3.68 -8.07 18.80
C GLY A 125 -3.33 -8.93 20.01
N ASP A 126 -2.98 -8.32 21.14
CA ASP A 126 -2.74 -9.04 22.37
C ASP A 126 -4.01 -9.72 22.89
N CYS A 127 -3.84 -10.88 23.51
CA CYS A 127 -4.92 -11.59 24.16
C CYS A 127 -5.37 -10.87 25.44
N THR A 128 -6.69 -10.72 25.63
CA THR A 128 -7.28 -10.11 26.85
C THR A 128 -7.19 -11.00 28.10
N GLY A 129 -6.62 -12.19 27.95
CA GLY A 129 -6.27 -13.13 29.01
C GLY A 129 -5.16 -14.06 28.51
N THR A 130 -4.55 -14.86 29.38
CA THR A 130 -3.51 -15.81 28.97
C THR A 130 -4.15 -17.13 28.53
N PRO A 131 -4.26 -17.41 27.22
CA PRO A 131 -4.76 -18.69 26.76
C PRO A 131 -3.80 -19.81 27.18
N PRO A 132 -4.30 -21.01 27.51
CA PRO A 132 -3.43 -22.15 27.76
C PRO A 132 -2.72 -22.54 26.46
N ILE A 133 -1.39 -22.45 26.45
CA ILE A 133 -0.54 -22.92 25.34
C ILE A 133 0.50 -23.92 25.86
N SER A 134 0.99 -24.79 24.97
CA SER A 134 2.08 -25.72 25.32
C SER A 134 3.33 -24.94 25.70
N ALA A 135 4.12 -25.47 26.65
CA ALA A 135 5.44 -24.91 27.00
C ALA A 135 6.43 -24.89 25.82
N SER A 136 6.17 -25.66 24.75
CA SER A 136 6.97 -25.66 23.52
C SER A 136 6.53 -24.62 22.48
N ASP A 137 5.41 -23.94 22.73
CA ASP A 137 4.85 -22.95 21.82
C ASP A 137 5.07 -21.53 22.37
N ALA A 138 5.13 -20.55 21.47
CA ALA A 138 5.11 -19.13 21.80
C ALA A 138 3.76 -18.53 21.37
N LEU A 139 3.24 -17.62 22.19
CA LEU A 139 2.05 -16.83 21.89
C LEU A 139 2.45 -15.58 21.09
N LEU A 140 1.87 -15.41 19.90
CA LEU A 140 2.09 -14.23 19.07
C LEU A 140 1.00 -13.16 19.27
N GLY A 141 -0.19 -13.58 19.71
CA GLY A 141 -1.36 -12.73 19.92
C GLY A 141 -2.64 -13.55 19.89
N CYS A 142 -3.76 -12.87 19.72
CA CYS A 142 -5.07 -13.46 19.52
C CYS A 142 -5.71 -12.85 18.27
N LEU A 143 -6.34 -13.72 17.49
CA LEU A 143 -7.20 -13.37 16.38
C LEU A 143 -8.64 -13.36 16.87
N ARG A 144 -9.38 -12.30 16.52
CA ARG A 144 -10.81 -12.16 16.78
C ARG A 144 -11.53 -12.00 15.44
N SER A 145 -12.48 -12.88 15.16
CA SER A 145 -13.42 -12.73 14.04
C SER A 145 -14.63 -11.99 14.55
N VAL A 146 -14.97 -10.88 13.89
CA VAL A 146 -16.04 -9.98 14.32
C VAL A 146 -16.94 -9.65 13.14
N THR A 147 -18.24 -9.77 13.31
CA THR A 147 -19.23 -9.33 12.32
C THR A 147 -19.22 -7.81 12.15
N ALA A 148 -19.86 -7.32 11.08
CA ALA A 148 -20.04 -5.88 10.88
C ALA A 148 -20.75 -5.17 12.06
N ASP A 149 -21.73 -5.81 12.70
CA ASP A 149 -22.43 -5.25 13.86
C ASP A 149 -21.65 -5.40 15.19
N GLY A 150 -20.49 -6.05 15.17
CA GLY A 150 -19.58 -6.12 16.31
C GLY A 150 -19.76 -7.36 17.19
N ALA A 151 -20.52 -8.37 16.76
CA ALA A 151 -20.61 -9.65 17.43
C ALA A 151 -19.29 -10.43 17.24
N ASP A 152 -18.87 -11.18 18.27
CA ASP A 152 -17.68 -12.03 18.15
C ASP A 152 -18.09 -13.42 17.65
N ASP A 153 -17.59 -13.82 16.49
CA ASP A 153 -17.83 -15.18 15.96
C ASP A 153 -16.76 -16.16 16.43
N ALA A 154 -15.51 -15.69 16.51
CA ALA A 154 -14.38 -16.52 16.94
C ALA A 154 -13.33 -15.71 17.70
N HIS A 155 -12.66 -16.39 18.63
CA HIS A 155 -11.50 -15.86 19.34
C HIS A 155 -10.46 -16.97 19.49
N ILE A 156 -9.30 -16.78 18.86
CA ILE A 156 -8.33 -17.84 18.62
C ILE A 156 -6.94 -17.35 19.03
N ALA A 157 -6.26 -18.12 19.90
CA ALA A 157 -4.88 -17.85 20.27
C ALA A 157 -3.94 -18.18 19.11
N ILE A 158 -3.19 -17.18 18.64
CA ILE A 158 -2.19 -17.32 17.59
C ILE A 158 -0.90 -17.84 18.23
N ARG A 159 -0.53 -19.08 17.92
CA ARG A 159 0.62 -19.77 18.54
C ARG A 159 1.45 -20.50 17.50
N GLY A 160 2.76 -20.54 17.70
CA GLY A 160 3.68 -21.33 16.88
C GLY A 160 4.74 -21.99 17.74
N LYS A 161 5.51 -22.93 17.18
CA LYS A 161 6.66 -23.51 17.90
C LYS A 161 7.64 -22.39 18.25
N ALA A 162 8.02 -22.27 19.52
CA ALA A 162 8.78 -21.11 20.01
C ALA A 162 10.03 -20.83 19.15
N ALA A 163 10.85 -21.85 18.91
CA ALA A 163 12.04 -21.76 18.08
C ALA A 163 11.77 -21.38 16.60
N ALA A 164 10.56 -21.61 16.09
CA ALA A 164 10.22 -21.30 14.69
C ALA A 164 9.71 -19.87 14.53
N VAL A 165 9.03 -19.30 15.53
CA VAL A 165 8.38 -17.98 15.43
C VAL A 165 9.07 -16.89 16.26
N GLU A 166 10.19 -17.21 16.91
CA GLU A 166 10.96 -16.29 17.75
C GLU A 166 11.39 -15.04 16.98
N SER A 167 11.90 -15.19 15.75
CA SER A 167 12.30 -14.05 14.92
C SER A 167 11.13 -13.10 14.67
N PHE A 168 9.99 -13.66 14.25
CA PHE A 168 8.77 -12.91 14.00
C PHE A 168 8.26 -12.17 15.25
N SER A 169 8.30 -12.79 16.43
CA SER A 169 7.80 -12.18 17.67
C SER A 169 8.55 -10.92 18.09
N HIS A 170 9.83 -10.80 17.69
CA HIS A 170 10.71 -9.67 18.00
C HIS A 170 10.86 -8.70 16.84
N SER A 171 10.31 -9.02 15.66
CA SER A 171 10.35 -8.12 14.51
C SER A 171 9.64 -6.82 14.80
N VAL A 172 10.15 -5.76 14.16
CA VAL A 172 9.59 -4.42 14.12
C VAL A 172 9.49 -3.97 12.67
N GLY A 173 8.70 -2.94 12.41
CA GLY A 173 8.56 -2.34 11.09
C GLY A 173 7.18 -2.52 10.50
N GLU A 174 7.08 -2.28 9.18
CA GLU A 174 5.81 -2.27 8.45
C GLU A 174 5.05 -3.59 8.59
N GLN A 175 3.76 -3.47 8.86
CA GLN A 175 2.87 -4.62 9.05
C GLN A 175 1.90 -4.72 7.88
N HIS A 176 1.70 -5.94 7.39
CA HIS A 176 0.62 -6.27 6.46
C HIS A 176 -0.06 -7.55 6.91
N VAL A 177 -1.39 -7.58 6.78
CA VAL A 177 -2.21 -8.75 7.06
C VAL A 177 -3.14 -8.96 5.87
N TRP A 178 -3.14 -10.16 5.30
CA TRP A 178 -4.04 -10.50 4.20
C TRP A 178 -4.48 -11.96 4.30
N VAL A 179 -5.62 -12.27 3.72
CA VAL A 179 -6.23 -13.61 3.75
C VAL A 179 -5.80 -14.41 2.51
N GLU A 180 -5.47 -15.67 2.72
CA GLU A 180 -5.07 -16.65 1.71
C GLU A 180 -5.89 -17.95 1.93
N GLY A 181 -7.15 -17.95 1.48
CA GLY A 181 -8.08 -19.04 1.72
C GLY A 181 -8.41 -19.18 3.22
N GLU A 182 -8.10 -20.34 3.80
CA GLU A 182 -8.31 -20.65 5.23
C GLU A 182 -7.15 -20.18 6.13
N ARG A 183 -6.27 -19.33 5.60
CA ARG A 183 -5.10 -18.83 6.31
C ARG A 183 -5.05 -17.31 6.25
N VAL A 184 -4.42 -16.72 7.25
CA VAL A 184 -3.99 -15.32 7.21
C VAL A 184 -2.47 -15.29 7.12
N ARG A 185 -1.95 -14.47 6.21
CA ARG A 185 -0.54 -14.11 6.20
C ARG A 185 -0.35 -12.81 6.96
N TRP A 186 0.56 -12.82 7.92
CA TRP A 186 0.93 -11.67 8.71
C TRP A 186 2.43 -11.41 8.53
N ARG A 187 2.75 -10.30 7.88
CA ARG A 187 4.12 -9.80 7.73
C ARG A 187 4.36 -8.68 8.73
N ARG A 188 5.55 -8.67 9.31
CA ARG A 188 6.08 -7.58 10.13
C ARG A 188 7.55 -7.37 9.80
N GLY A 189 7.85 -6.25 9.15
CA GLY A 189 9.19 -5.92 8.67
C GLY A 189 9.70 -6.97 7.67
N ASP A 190 10.77 -7.65 8.06
CA ASP A 190 11.49 -8.69 7.30
C ASP A 190 11.13 -10.12 7.74
N GLN A 191 10.06 -10.29 8.52
CA GLN A 191 9.56 -11.61 8.91
C GLN A 191 8.08 -11.75 8.54
N ALA A 192 7.65 -12.97 8.29
CA ALA A 192 6.25 -13.28 8.06
C ALA A 192 5.87 -14.64 8.67
N VAL A 193 4.61 -14.75 9.06
CA VAL A 193 3.98 -16.00 9.48
C VAL A 193 2.69 -16.23 8.69
N SER A 194 2.34 -17.49 8.51
CA SER A 194 1.05 -17.91 8.01
C SER A 194 0.27 -18.60 9.13
N ILE A 195 -0.88 -18.04 9.47
CA ILE A 195 -1.76 -18.44 10.56
C ILE A 195 -2.90 -19.25 9.97
N ASP A 196 -3.08 -20.46 10.47
CA ASP A 196 -4.28 -21.26 10.20
C ASP A 196 -5.49 -20.69 10.95
N LEU A 197 -6.54 -20.31 10.24
CA LEU A 197 -7.69 -19.61 10.83
C LEU A 197 -8.55 -20.50 11.73
N GLY A 198 -8.57 -21.81 11.51
CA GLY A 198 -9.32 -22.73 12.36
C GLY A 198 -8.60 -23.06 13.68
N SER A 199 -7.28 -23.18 13.66
CA SER A 199 -6.50 -23.65 14.82
C SER A 199 -5.68 -22.56 15.53
N GLY A 200 -5.41 -21.45 14.86
CA GLY A 200 -4.48 -20.40 15.32
C GLY A 200 -3.01 -20.78 15.21
N VAL A 201 -2.68 -21.88 14.54
CA VAL A 201 -1.29 -22.33 14.40
C VAL A 201 -0.56 -21.46 13.36
N ALA A 202 0.46 -20.75 13.84
CA ALA A 202 1.35 -19.92 13.04
C ALA A 202 2.62 -20.69 12.69
N VAL A 203 2.98 -20.66 11.41
CA VAL A 203 4.25 -21.19 10.89
C VAL A 203 4.98 -20.09 10.11
N PRO A 204 6.34 -20.10 10.06
CA PRO A 204 7.08 -19.17 9.22
C PRO A 204 6.61 -19.19 7.77
N ALA A 205 6.54 -18.01 7.16
CA ALA A 205 6.12 -17.83 5.78
C ALA A 205 7.14 -16.96 5.02
N PRO A 206 7.18 -17.05 3.67
CA PRO A 206 8.00 -16.15 2.86
C PRO A 206 7.61 -14.69 3.08
N VAL A 207 8.61 -13.82 3.15
CA VAL A 207 8.44 -12.36 3.18
C VAL A 207 8.04 -11.93 1.78
N ALA A 208 6.75 -11.72 1.58
CA ALA A 208 6.18 -11.23 0.33
C ALA A 208 5.32 -9.99 0.61
N SER A 209 5.11 -9.18 -0.41
CA SER A 209 4.03 -8.18 -0.39
C SER A 209 2.68 -8.87 -0.58
N PRO A 210 1.56 -8.22 -0.19
CA PRO A 210 0.23 -8.71 -0.55
C PRO A 210 0.14 -9.01 -2.06
N PRO A 211 -0.51 -10.12 -2.45
CA PRO A 211 -0.58 -10.50 -3.85
C PRO A 211 -1.34 -9.45 -4.65
N LEU A 212 -0.76 -9.06 -5.79
CA LEU A 212 -1.41 -8.19 -6.75
C LEU A 212 -1.66 -8.97 -8.05
N SER A 213 -2.90 -9.25 -8.37
CA SER A 213 -3.23 -9.98 -9.60
C SER A 213 -4.10 -9.15 -10.52
N ILE A 214 -3.81 -9.21 -11.83
CA ILE A 214 -4.56 -8.51 -12.88
C ILE A 214 -5.10 -9.54 -13.86
N THR A 215 -6.40 -9.49 -14.12
CA THR A 215 -7.04 -10.31 -15.16
C THR A 215 -7.59 -9.40 -16.25
N TYR A 216 -7.11 -9.54 -17.49
CA TYR A 216 -7.65 -8.78 -18.61
C TYR A 216 -7.78 -9.64 -19.86
N LYS A 217 -9.01 -9.67 -20.39
CA LYS A 217 -9.44 -10.65 -21.40
C LYS A 217 -9.16 -12.06 -20.88
N GLU A 218 -8.50 -12.90 -21.67
CA GLU A 218 -8.16 -14.27 -21.30
C GLU A 218 -6.81 -14.39 -20.56
N ARG A 219 -6.17 -13.26 -20.25
CA ARG A 219 -4.84 -13.23 -19.62
C ARG A 219 -4.94 -12.86 -18.16
N HIS A 220 -4.05 -13.45 -17.39
CA HIS A 220 -3.92 -13.25 -15.96
C HIS A 220 -2.44 -13.08 -15.63
N TRP A 221 -2.13 -12.09 -14.81
CA TRP A 221 -0.78 -11.81 -14.34
C TRP A 221 -0.76 -11.70 -12.82
N ASP A 222 0.15 -12.41 -12.19
CA ASP A 222 0.57 -12.15 -10.81
C ASP A 222 1.71 -11.14 -10.84
N ILE A 223 1.52 -10.03 -10.15
CA ILE A 223 2.40 -8.87 -10.15
C ILE A 223 3.14 -8.81 -8.83
N GLU A 224 4.47 -8.75 -8.92
CA GLU A 224 5.37 -8.67 -7.79
C GLU A 224 6.34 -7.51 -7.99
N GLN A 225 6.79 -6.90 -6.88
CA GLN A 225 7.93 -5.98 -6.90
C GLN A 225 9.13 -6.65 -6.23
N VAL A 226 10.23 -6.81 -6.97
CA VAL A 226 11.46 -7.46 -6.51
C VAL A 226 12.64 -6.57 -6.87
N ASP A 227 13.44 -6.18 -5.88
CA ASP A 227 14.60 -5.30 -6.04
C ASP A 227 14.31 -4.02 -6.85
N GLY A 228 13.14 -3.42 -6.59
CA GLY A 228 12.65 -2.22 -7.28
C GLY A 228 12.07 -2.47 -8.67
N LYS A 229 12.19 -3.67 -9.23
CA LYS A 229 11.61 -4.02 -10.53
C LYS A 229 10.21 -4.60 -10.37
N ILE A 230 9.37 -4.34 -11.36
CA ILE A 230 8.05 -4.94 -11.47
C ILE A 230 8.19 -6.22 -12.31
N ILE A 231 7.73 -7.33 -11.76
CA ILE A 231 7.68 -8.63 -12.44
C ILE A 231 6.22 -9.01 -12.59
N ALA A 232 5.77 -9.22 -13.82
CA ALA A 232 4.45 -9.73 -14.12
C ALA A 232 4.57 -11.18 -14.61
N ARG A 233 3.98 -12.12 -13.88
CA ARG A 233 4.03 -13.56 -14.20
C ARG A 233 2.70 -13.99 -14.78
N GLY A 234 2.69 -14.32 -16.07
CA GLY A 234 1.53 -14.92 -16.74
C GLY A 234 1.51 -16.45 -16.64
N LYS A 235 0.36 -17.05 -16.96
CA LYS A 235 0.24 -18.53 -17.05
C LYS A 235 1.20 -19.14 -18.07
N ALA A 236 1.40 -18.47 -19.20
CA ALA A 236 2.35 -18.87 -20.23
C ALA A 236 3.58 -17.96 -20.21
N LYS A 237 4.77 -18.52 -20.50
CA LYS A 237 6.03 -17.78 -20.47
C LYS A 237 6.02 -16.52 -21.35
N GLN A 238 5.35 -16.56 -22.51
CA GLN A 238 5.24 -15.40 -23.39
C GLN A 238 4.37 -14.25 -22.84
N ASP A 239 3.57 -14.50 -21.81
CA ASP A 239 2.75 -13.48 -21.15
C ASP A 239 3.50 -12.83 -19.98
N SER A 240 4.62 -13.42 -19.54
CA SER A 240 5.43 -12.86 -18.44
C SER A 240 6.41 -11.82 -18.94
N TRP A 241 6.62 -10.76 -18.14
CA TRP A 241 7.58 -9.70 -18.42
C TRP A 241 8.14 -9.10 -17.14
N GLU A 242 9.25 -8.36 -17.27
CA GLU A 242 9.93 -7.67 -16.17
C GLU A 242 10.26 -6.25 -16.63
N SER A 243 10.14 -5.26 -15.74
CA SER A 243 10.51 -3.88 -16.06
C SER A 243 12.03 -3.72 -16.20
N ASP A 244 12.48 -3.04 -17.25
CA ASP A 244 13.92 -2.80 -17.50
C ASP A 244 14.59 -1.93 -16.42
N ARG A 245 13.81 -1.11 -15.73
CA ARG A 245 14.29 -0.16 -14.73
C ARG A 245 13.61 -0.43 -13.39
N SER A 246 14.25 0.05 -12.32
CA SER A 246 13.58 0.21 -11.04
C SER A 246 12.37 1.12 -11.26
N ALA A 247 11.18 0.58 -11.02
CA ALA A 247 10.03 1.40 -10.74
C ALA A 247 10.20 1.98 -9.33
N GLY A 248 9.48 3.07 -9.05
CA GLY A 248 9.27 3.45 -7.66
C GLY A 248 8.28 2.50 -6.98
N GLU A 249 7.66 2.91 -5.89
CA GLU A 249 6.78 2.03 -5.10
C GLU A 249 5.51 1.68 -5.88
N LEU A 250 5.25 0.37 -6.04
CA LEU A 250 4.07 -0.14 -6.73
C LEU A 250 2.82 0.12 -5.89
N LEU A 251 1.88 0.90 -6.41
CA LEU A 251 0.65 1.23 -5.70
C LEU A 251 -0.46 0.21 -5.96
N GLY A 252 -0.63 -0.23 -7.21
CA GLY A 252 -1.72 -1.13 -7.61
C GLY A 252 -2.17 -1.01 -9.06
N PRO A 253 -3.21 -1.75 -9.47
CA PRO A 253 -3.76 -1.73 -10.82
C PRO A 253 -4.70 -0.53 -11.02
N VAL A 254 -4.68 0.02 -12.23
CA VAL A 254 -5.55 1.12 -12.65
C VAL A 254 -6.35 0.69 -13.88
N TRP A 255 -7.66 0.96 -13.84
CA TRP A 255 -8.61 0.59 -14.88
C TRP A 255 -9.20 1.84 -15.51
N ILE A 256 -8.54 2.35 -16.55
CA ILE A 256 -9.07 3.46 -17.35
C ILE A 256 -9.96 2.89 -18.45
N PRO A 257 -11.24 3.31 -18.57
CA PRO A 257 -12.12 2.86 -19.64
C PRO A 257 -11.46 2.98 -21.01
N GLN A 258 -11.65 1.96 -21.85
CA GLN A 258 -11.09 1.86 -23.22
C GLN A 258 -9.56 1.72 -23.29
N GLN A 259 -8.85 1.69 -22.16
CA GLN A 259 -7.42 1.38 -22.11
C GLN A 259 -7.20 -0.07 -21.64
N SER A 260 -6.01 -0.60 -21.90
CA SER A 260 -5.57 -1.85 -21.26
C SER A 260 -5.29 -1.57 -19.79
N PRO A 261 -5.42 -2.56 -18.87
CA PRO A 261 -5.08 -2.37 -17.48
C PRO A 261 -3.67 -1.80 -17.33
N MET A 262 -3.52 -0.86 -16.42
CA MET A 262 -2.24 -0.25 -16.10
C MET A 262 -1.84 -0.61 -14.67
N LEU A 263 -0.55 -0.53 -14.40
CA LEU A 263 0.07 -0.62 -13.10
C LEU A 263 0.52 0.79 -12.73
N ARG A 264 0.05 1.28 -11.60
CA ARG A 264 0.44 2.58 -11.06
C ARG A 264 1.52 2.42 -10.01
N PHE A 265 2.53 3.26 -10.12
CA PHE A 265 3.62 3.37 -9.16
C PHE A 265 3.94 4.83 -8.89
N VAL A 266 4.48 5.10 -7.71
CA VAL A 266 4.94 6.43 -7.32
C VAL A 266 6.45 6.48 -7.38
N SER A 267 7.02 7.54 -7.95
CA SER A 267 8.46 7.80 -7.86
C SER A 267 8.72 9.13 -7.18
N ILE A 268 9.87 9.21 -6.49
CA ILE A 268 10.38 10.46 -5.93
C ILE A 268 11.48 10.95 -6.85
N SER A 269 11.32 12.14 -7.41
CA SER A 269 12.28 12.74 -8.33
C SER A 269 12.49 14.22 -8.02
N GLY A 270 13.69 14.73 -8.29
CA GLY A 270 13.99 16.14 -8.11
C GLY A 270 13.51 16.98 -9.29
N ARG A 271 12.66 17.99 -9.05
CA ARG A 271 12.36 19.05 -10.02
C ARG A 271 12.86 20.36 -9.47
N TYR A 272 13.70 21.07 -10.24
CA TYR A 272 14.29 22.34 -9.82
C TYR A 272 15.02 22.29 -8.46
N GLY A 273 15.55 21.12 -8.09
CA GLY A 273 16.28 20.92 -6.82
C GLY A 273 15.40 20.57 -5.61
N ALA A 274 14.08 20.50 -5.76
CA ALA A 274 13.17 20.05 -4.72
C ALA A 274 12.64 18.64 -5.04
N PRO A 275 12.52 17.74 -4.04
CA PRO A 275 11.96 16.41 -4.23
C PRO A 275 10.44 16.49 -4.41
N GLU A 276 9.96 15.79 -5.42
CA GLU A 276 8.55 15.70 -5.79
C GLU A 276 8.14 14.24 -5.96
N LEU A 277 6.93 13.90 -5.49
CA LEU A 277 6.29 12.63 -5.77
C LEU A 277 5.51 12.74 -7.08
N ARG A 278 5.63 11.71 -7.91
CA ARG A 278 4.96 11.60 -9.20
C ARG A 278 4.31 10.24 -9.36
N LEU A 279 3.08 10.24 -9.84
CA LEU A 279 2.40 9.04 -10.28
C LEU A 279 2.83 8.69 -11.71
N HIS A 280 3.08 7.42 -11.91
CA HIS A 280 3.38 6.82 -13.20
C HIS A 280 2.49 5.62 -13.40
N ASP A 281 1.96 5.50 -14.61
CA ASP A 281 1.22 4.32 -15.03
C ASP A 281 2.05 3.58 -16.08
N MET A 282 2.07 2.26 -16.03
CA MET A 282 2.68 1.39 -17.02
C MET A 282 1.64 0.38 -17.48
N ASN A 283 1.53 0.11 -18.78
CA ASN A 283 0.60 -0.92 -19.25
C ASN A 283 0.99 -2.29 -18.67
N ALA A 284 0.02 -3.01 -18.10
CA ALA A 284 0.21 -4.34 -17.52
C ALA A 284 0.62 -5.40 -18.55
N THR A 285 0.56 -5.10 -19.86
CA THR A 285 1.11 -5.97 -20.91
C THR A 285 2.60 -5.75 -21.18
N GLY A 286 3.31 -4.96 -20.37
CA GLY A 286 4.76 -4.75 -20.47
C GLY A 286 5.20 -3.75 -21.56
N SER A 287 4.26 -3.10 -22.25
CA SER A 287 4.59 -2.03 -23.20
C SER A 287 4.81 -0.72 -22.43
N LEU A 288 5.92 -0.01 -22.68
CA LEU A 288 6.28 1.29 -22.11
C LEU A 288 5.39 2.46 -22.58
N PHE A 289 4.09 2.25 -22.80
CA PHE A 289 3.14 3.36 -22.83
C PHE A 289 2.95 3.81 -21.39
N SER A 290 3.89 4.64 -20.91
CA SER A 290 3.78 5.24 -19.59
C SER A 290 3.03 6.55 -19.67
N GLN A 291 2.02 6.69 -18.81
CA GLN A 291 1.44 8.00 -18.50
C GLN A 291 2.16 8.49 -17.25
N ILE A 292 2.69 9.70 -17.31
CA ILE A 292 3.25 10.37 -16.14
C ILE A 292 2.25 11.44 -15.77
N SER A 293 1.85 11.50 -14.51
CA SER A 293 1.07 12.64 -14.05
C SER A 293 1.86 13.92 -14.29
N LEU A 294 1.21 14.89 -14.94
CA LEU A 294 1.75 16.24 -15.03
C LEU A 294 1.71 16.95 -13.67
N ASP A 295 0.87 16.46 -12.76
CA ASP A 295 0.71 16.98 -11.42
C ASP A 295 1.60 16.19 -10.45
N SER A 296 2.66 16.85 -10.01
CA SER A 296 3.55 16.38 -8.97
C SER A 296 3.25 17.10 -7.66
N VAL A 297 3.42 16.41 -6.53
CA VAL A 297 3.31 17.04 -5.20
C VAL A 297 4.68 17.09 -4.52
N PRO A 298 4.99 18.16 -3.77
CA PRO A 298 6.26 18.26 -3.06
C PRO A 298 6.32 17.20 -1.96
N GLY A 299 7.47 16.54 -1.79
CA GLY A 299 7.65 15.62 -0.68
C GLY A 299 8.89 14.74 -0.82
N ILE A 300 9.33 14.23 0.33
CA ILE A 300 10.56 13.43 0.45
C ILE A 300 10.28 11.94 0.68
N ALA A 301 9.04 11.58 1.04
CA ALA A 301 8.62 10.19 1.23
C ALA A 301 7.10 10.05 1.11
N MET A 302 6.65 8.87 0.69
CA MET A 302 5.27 8.41 0.85
C MET A 302 5.19 7.60 2.16
N LEU A 303 4.18 7.87 2.98
CA LEU A 303 3.98 7.22 4.28
C LEU A 303 2.96 6.10 4.20
N ALA A 304 1.96 6.25 3.33
CA ALA A 304 0.93 5.28 3.04
C ALA A 304 0.19 5.69 1.77
N HIS A 305 -0.55 4.74 1.19
CA HIS A 305 -1.47 5.00 0.11
C HIS A 305 -2.70 4.11 0.23
N ALA A 306 -3.75 4.52 -0.48
CA ALA A 306 -4.89 3.67 -0.80
C ALA A 306 -5.26 3.89 -2.26
N MET A 307 -5.79 2.85 -2.89
CA MET A 307 -6.25 2.90 -4.27
C MET A 307 -7.66 2.33 -4.38
N SER A 308 -8.53 3.02 -5.10
CA SER A 308 -9.86 2.53 -5.41
C SER A 308 -9.81 1.55 -6.59
N PRO A 309 -10.83 0.70 -6.79
CA PRO A 309 -10.86 -0.25 -7.90
C PRO A 309 -10.87 0.42 -9.29
N VAL A 310 -11.30 1.68 -9.39
CA VAL A 310 -11.22 2.45 -10.64
C VAL A 310 -9.87 3.16 -10.81
N GLY A 311 -9.01 3.11 -9.80
CA GLY A 311 -7.65 3.64 -9.80
C GLY A 311 -7.52 5.06 -9.24
N ASP A 312 -8.53 5.61 -8.56
CA ASP A 312 -8.34 6.82 -7.76
C ASP A 312 -7.35 6.51 -6.63
N VAL A 313 -6.49 7.48 -6.29
CA VAL A 313 -5.38 7.28 -5.34
C VAL A 313 -5.38 8.37 -4.28
N ALA A 314 -5.26 7.97 -3.02
CA ALA A 314 -4.92 8.86 -1.92
C ALA A 314 -3.55 8.48 -1.36
N MET A 315 -2.67 9.46 -1.14
CA MET A 315 -1.32 9.24 -0.58
C MET A 315 -1.06 10.15 0.61
N ALA A 316 -0.51 9.60 1.69
CA ALA A 316 0.10 10.38 2.77
C ALA A 316 1.53 10.69 2.39
N VAL A 317 1.91 11.96 2.43
CA VAL A 317 3.19 12.45 1.95
C VAL A 317 3.90 13.22 3.06
N ARG A 318 5.17 12.86 3.29
CA ARG A 318 6.10 13.57 4.18
C ARG A 318 6.77 14.69 3.40
N LEU A 319 6.57 15.93 3.83
CA LEU A 319 7.12 17.09 3.13
C LEU A 319 8.61 17.29 3.40
N ASP A 320 9.05 17.07 4.64
CA ASP A 320 10.43 17.35 5.06
C ASP A 320 10.96 16.42 6.17
N LYS A 321 12.23 16.64 6.55
CA LYS A 321 12.96 15.83 7.53
C LYS A 321 12.57 16.12 9.00
N THR A 322 11.72 17.11 9.28
CA THR A 322 11.28 17.42 10.65
C THR A 322 10.35 16.36 11.23
N LEU A 323 9.77 15.53 10.35
CA LEU A 323 8.78 14.50 10.67
C LEU A 323 7.45 15.06 11.23
N LYS A 324 7.20 16.36 11.04
CA LYS A 324 6.01 17.06 11.53
C LYS A 324 5.06 17.51 10.43
N HIS A 325 5.55 17.64 9.21
CA HIS A 325 4.80 18.20 8.09
C HIS A 325 4.39 17.09 7.13
N ASP A 326 3.17 16.60 7.34
CA ASP A 326 2.52 15.58 6.52
C ASP A 326 1.26 16.15 5.86
N PHE A 327 0.90 15.62 4.71
CA PHE A 327 -0.36 15.95 4.05
C PHE A 327 -0.90 14.74 3.26
N ILE A 328 -2.19 14.77 2.95
CA ILE A 328 -2.83 13.82 2.06
C ILE A 328 -2.97 14.44 0.69
N ALA A 329 -2.57 13.73 -0.36
CA ALA A 329 -2.80 14.12 -1.75
C ALA A 329 -3.79 13.16 -2.39
N GLY A 330 -4.87 13.70 -2.95
CA GLY A 330 -5.90 12.95 -3.65
C GLY A 330 -5.75 13.11 -5.17
N PHE A 331 -5.65 11.98 -5.88
CA PHE A 331 -5.55 11.89 -7.32
C PHE A 331 -6.71 11.08 -7.90
N SER A 332 -7.24 11.51 -9.04
CA SER A 332 -8.20 10.69 -9.77
C SER A 332 -7.52 9.59 -10.60
N ALA A 333 -8.30 8.68 -11.17
CA ALA A 333 -7.87 7.52 -11.93
C ALA A 333 -6.97 7.85 -13.12
N ASN A 334 -7.06 9.05 -13.68
CA ASN A 334 -6.18 9.58 -14.72
C ASN A 334 -4.95 10.33 -14.16
N ALA A 335 -4.63 10.12 -12.89
CA ALA A 335 -3.51 10.70 -12.15
C ALA A 335 -3.53 12.24 -12.03
N LEU A 336 -4.67 12.90 -12.24
CA LEU A 336 -4.82 14.34 -12.02
C LEU A 336 -4.89 14.63 -10.51
N LEU A 337 -4.11 15.61 -10.02
CA LEU A 337 -4.20 16.05 -8.63
C LEU A 337 -5.53 16.78 -8.43
N ARG A 338 -6.34 16.28 -7.50
CA ARG A 338 -7.68 16.78 -7.22
C ARG A 338 -7.67 17.75 -6.06
N TRP A 339 -7.01 17.34 -4.98
CA TRP A 339 -6.94 18.11 -3.77
C TRP A 339 -5.74 17.70 -2.91
N VAL A 340 -5.37 18.58 -1.99
CA VAL A 340 -4.46 18.27 -0.89
C VAL A 340 -5.10 18.66 0.46
N TYR A 341 -4.82 17.86 1.48
CA TYR A 341 -5.28 18.09 2.84
C TYR A 341 -4.08 18.09 3.80
N PRO A 342 -3.72 19.23 4.42
CA PRO A 342 -2.65 19.28 5.41
C PRO A 342 -3.05 18.49 6.66
N LEU A 343 -2.17 17.60 7.12
CA LEU A 343 -2.37 16.91 8.40
C LEU A 343 -1.92 17.81 9.57
N PRO A 344 -2.45 17.60 10.78
CA PRO A 344 -2.00 18.33 11.97
C PRO A 344 -0.49 18.17 12.21
N GLU A 345 0.18 19.25 12.60
CA GLU A 345 1.62 19.26 12.92
C GLU A 345 1.92 18.42 14.16
N THR A 346 2.19 17.14 13.93
CA THR A 346 2.53 16.19 14.99
C THR A 346 3.79 15.47 14.57
N ALA A 347 4.79 15.43 15.46
CA ALA A 347 5.97 14.61 15.22
C ALA A 347 5.53 13.15 15.21
N ARG A 348 5.63 12.50 14.05
CA ARG A 348 5.17 11.11 13.88
C ARG A 348 6.33 10.25 13.36
N THR A 349 6.68 9.25 14.18
CA THR A 349 7.48 8.10 13.75
C THR A 349 6.62 7.06 13.03
N ASP A 350 5.33 7.01 13.38
CA ASP A 350 4.40 6.01 12.90
C ASP A 350 3.74 6.44 11.59
N ARG A 351 3.26 5.46 10.82
CA ARG A 351 2.58 5.71 9.55
C ARG A 351 1.17 6.25 9.76
N VAL A 352 0.70 6.99 8.76
CA VAL A 352 -0.70 7.38 8.63
C VAL A 352 -1.44 6.25 7.94
N GLY A 353 -2.61 5.89 8.44
CA GLY A 353 -3.52 4.97 7.77
C GLY A 353 -4.39 5.70 6.74
N ILE A 354 -4.53 5.14 5.54
CA ILE A 354 -5.48 5.64 4.53
C ILE A 354 -6.25 4.47 3.92
N ALA A 355 -7.53 4.66 3.67
CA ALA A 355 -8.36 3.80 2.84
C ALA A 355 -9.29 4.64 1.95
N ILE A 356 -9.76 4.04 0.86
CA ILE A 356 -10.80 4.64 0.03
C ILE A 356 -12.07 3.82 0.21
N ALA A 357 -13.11 4.46 0.75
CA ALA A 357 -14.43 3.89 0.91
C ALA A 357 -15.24 4.05 -0.37
N LEU A 358 -15.80 2.95 -0.88
CA LEU A 358 -16.67 2.97 -2.04
C LEU A 358 -18.13 3.01 -1.62
N ASP A 359 -18.85 4.02 -2.08
CA ASP A 359 -20.29 4.07 -1.94
C ASP A 359 -20.98 3.24 -3.04
N ALA A 360 -21.36 2.01 -2.71
CA ALA A 360 -22.11 1.14 -3.62
C ALA A 360 -23.48 1.71 -4.05
N GLN A 361 -24.05 2.68 -3.31
CA GLN A 361 -25.37 3.24 -3.59
C GLN A 361 -25.38 4.63 -4.23
N ARG A 362 -24.34 5.46 -4.04
CA ARG A 362 -24.35 6.85 -4.56
C ARG A 362 -23.14 7.27 -5.39
N ALA A 363 -22.13 6.42 -5.54
CA ALA A 363 -20.95 6.73 -6.34
C ALA A 363 -19.94 7.81 -5.83
N PRO A 364 -20.06 8.53 -4.68
CA PRO A 364 -18.87 9.20 -4.18
C PRO A 364 -17.97 8.18 -3.49
N GLU A 365 -16.71 8.17 -3.91
CA GLU A 365 -15.64 7.53 -3.15
C GLU A 365 -15.32 8.46 -1.98
N ALA A 366 -15.25 8.00 -0.73
CA ALA A 366 -14.77 8.84 0.37
C ALA A 366 -13.36 8.42 0.74
N VAL A 367 -12.46 9.37 0.99
CA VAL A 367 -11.13 9.03 1.51
C VAL A 367 -11.19 9.04 3.03
N VAL A 368 -11.00 7.87 3.61
CA VAL A 368 -10.97 7.68 5.06
C VAL A 368 -9.51 7.70 5.51
N VAL A 369 -9.18 8.68 6.33
CA VAL A 369 -7.84 8.85 6.87
C VAL A 369 -7.88 8.57 8.34
N PHE A 370 -7.03 7.65 8.80
CA PHE A 370 -6.80 7.43 10.21
C PHE A 370 -5.37 7.83 10.52
N HIS A 371 -5.23 8.91 11.27
CA HIS A 371 -3.93 9.40 11.71
C HIS A 371 -3.92 9.50 13.23
N ASP A 372 -2.72 9.63 13.80
CA ASP A 372 -2.48 9.87 15.22
C ASP A 372 -3.27 9.03 16.23
N GLY A 373 -3.79 7.86 15.89
CA GLY A 373 -4.47 6.99 16.85
C GLY A 373 -5.75 7.56 17.50
N ASP A 374 -6.09 8.83 17.27
CA ASP A 374 -7.10 9.59 18.01
C ASP A 374 -8.19 10.12 17.09
N THR A 375 -7.94 10.22 15.79
CA THR A 375 -8.89 10.85 14.85
C THR A 375 -9.07 10.07 13.56
N VAL A 376 -10.33 9.86 13.18
CA VAL A 376 -10.71 9.44 11.83
C VAL A 376 -11.21 10.67 11.08
N THR A 377 -10.51 11.02 10.01
CA THR A 377 -10.82 12.16 9.16
C THR A 377 -11.40 11.66 7.83
N ILE A 378 -12.57 12.17 7.46
CA ILE A 378 -13.23 11.88 6.20
C ILE A 378 -12.98 13.05 5.26
N LEU A 379 -12.36 12.74 4.14
CA LEU A 379 -12.04 13.67 3.07
C LEU A 379 -12.97 13.43 1.87
N PRO A 380 -13.23 14.47 1.07
CA PRO A 380 -14.12 14.42 -0.07
C PRO A 380 -13.65 13.45 -1.14
N GLU A 381 -14.53 13.21 -2.10
CA GLU A 381 -14.28 12.31 -3.20
C GLU A 381 -13.09 12.68 -4.09
N LEU A 382 -12.44 11.65 -4.62
CA LEU A 382 -11.35 11.77 -5.59
C LEU A 382 -11.91 11.96 -7.01
N SER A 383 -13.01 11.29 -7.32
CA SER A 383 -13.68 11.47 -8.60
C SER A 383 -14.26 12.89 -8.74
N SER A 384 -14.12 13.50 -9.93
CA SER A 384 -14.94 14.66 -10.27
C SER A 384 -16.42 14.27 -10.18
N PRO A 385 -17.37 15.22 -9.97
CA PRO A 385 -18.73 14.98 -10.41
C PRO A 385 -18.65 14.49 -11.87
N PRO A 386 -19.42 13.45 -12.24
CA PRO A 386 -19.25 12.78 -13.51
C PRO A 386 -19.25 13.83 -14.61
N THR A 387 -18.16 13.93 -15.36
CA THR A 387 -18.00 14.95 -16.42
C THR A 387 -19.00 14.80 -17.57
N ALA A 388 -19.92 13.82 -17.47
CA ALA A 388 -21.22 13.87 -18.10
C ALA A 388 -22.28 13.20 -17.19
N PRO A 389 -23.45 13.82 -16.95
CA PRO A 389 -24.60 13.12 -16.39
C PRO A 389 -24.88 11.85 -17.22
N GLY A 390 -24.79 10.66 -16.62
CA GLY A 390 -25.18 9.40 -17.25
C GLY A 390 -24.07 8.45 -17.72
N ALA A 391 -22.78 8.72 -17.44
CA ALA A 391 -21.75 7.71 -17.65
C ALA A 391 -21.87 6.59 -16.59
N ALA A 392 -22.42 5.44 -16.98
CA ALA A 392 -22.48 4.27 -16.12
C ALA A 392 -21.06 3.81 -15.75
N ARG A 393 -20.76 3.73 -14.45
CA ARG A 393 -19.59 2.99 -13.95
C ARG A 393 -19.89 1.50 -14.17
N GLY A 394 -19.00 0.79 -14.87
CA GLY A 394 -19.16 -0.65 -15.11
C GLY A 394 -19.20 -1.44 -13.81
N PRO A 395 -19.73 -2.69 -13.82
CA PRO A 395 -19.76 -3.53 -12.63
C PRO A 395 -18.34 -3.72 -12.07
N LEU A 396 -18.23 -3.50 -10.75
CA LEU A 396 -17.02 -3.71 -9.95
C LEU A 396 -16.75 -5.21 -9.82
N GLU A 397 -15.93 -5.77 -10.70
CA GLU A 397 -15.56 -7.20 -10.63
C GLU A 397 -14.25 -7.46 -9.87
N ASN A 398 -13.48 -6.45 -9.47
CA ASN A 398 -12.25 -6.66 -8.70
C ASN A 398 -11.98 -5.48 -7.75
N ALA A 399 -12.41 -5.58 -6.49
CA ALA A 399 -11.82 -4.79 -5.44
C ALA A 399 -10.53 -5.48 -5.00
N THR A 400 -9.38 -4.81 -5.16
CA THR A 400 -8.14 -5.25 -4.53
C THR A 400 -8.31 -5.10 -3.01
N PRO A 401 -8.01 -6.14 -2.20
CA PRO A 401 -8.12 -6.08 -0.75
C PRO A 401 -7.12 -5.12 -0.09
#